data_AF-A0A960KJ49-F1
#
_entry.id   AF-A0A960KJ49-F1
#
_cell.length_a   1.000
_cell.length_b   1.000
_cell.length_c   1.000
_cell.angle_alpha   90.00
_cell.angle_beta   90.00
_cell.angle_gamma   90.00
#
_symmetry.space_group_name_H-M   'P 1'
#
loop_
_entity.id
_entity.type
_entity.pdbx_description
1 polymer ?
#
loop_
_entity_poly.entity_id
_entity_poly.type
_entity_poly.pdbx_seq_one_letter_code
_entity_poly.pdbx_strand_id
1 'polypeptide(L)'
;MNRLFLLCTWMTIQVMAQPVRVTDDGTGMPDIPKAPCTYRSCATPWYIIDGLPPGSTIEIDVVWSAFDCGSSGHCGMPGGSLGGETNDWTAILNLNMNGTGDLAGFSRQINLPVNGQNDTAPRAATPVQMFDNDLFQMDGALFGDPDFATLQISAGALFGLPSPGETTLQQFPDGRFQVDSFFDVAYAINFVGAPGGSLEGLSGTTSSSCEMNAGEPADVAQAPDNGTGTADVPPPSSIYRGLNMIIEDGLPAGSTIEITPRFHAFTCPSPSPCAMPGGSLNGQIEPFAALVDLTMQGTGSLAGFVRTIVLISQGEVHSAPRVFPDTVQTFATGLPFKASCSATLISTPLSCRSEHNMACHHRA
;
A
#
# COMPACT_ATOMS: atom_id res chain seq x y z
N MET A 1 -12.33 -28.82 -50.74
CA MET A 1 -11.26 -28.19 -49.93
C MET A 1 -11.90 -27.11 -49.07
N ASN A 2 -12.31 -27.43 -47.84
CA ASN A 2 -12.79 -26.45 -46.85
C ASN A 2 -11.94 -26.62 -45.58
N ARG A 3 -11.14 -25.62 -45.24
CA ARG A 3 -10.40 -25.57 -43.98
C ARG A 3 -11.20 -24.75 -42.98
N LEU A 4 -11.70 -25.42 -41.95
CA LEU A 4 -12.27 -24.84 -40.75
C LEU A 4 -11.11 -24.37 -39.85
N PHE A 5 -10.98 -23.06 -39.64
CA PHE A 5 -10.04 -22.49 -38.67
C PHE A 5 -10.71 -22.48 -37.30
N LEU A 6 -10.22 -23.32 -36.38
CA LEU A 6 -10.59 -23.29 -34.97
C LEU A 6 -9.66 -22.27 -34.28
N LEU A 7 -10.16 -21.05 -34.02
CA LEU A 7 -9.48 -20.09 -33.15
C LEU A 7 -9.70 -20.52 -31.70
N CYS A 8 -8.69 -21.14 -31.12
CA CYS A 8 -8.61 -21.37 -29.68
C CYS A 8 -8.10 -20.07 -29.02
N THR A 9 -9.01 -19.25 -28.52
CA THR A 9 -8.66 -18.08 -27.70
C THR A 9 -8.43 -18.54 -26.27
N TRP A 10 -7.22 -18.33 -25.77
CA TRP A 10 -6.87 -18.55 -24.37
C TRP A 10 -7.55 -17.46 -23.54
N MET A 11 -8.53 -17.84 -22.72
CA MET A 11 -9.12 -16.97 -21.71
C MET A 11 -8.27 -17.08 -20.45
N THR A 12 -7.42 -16.10 -20.19
CA THR A 12 -6.67 -16.00 -18.94
C THR A 12 -7.61 -15.47 -17.86
N ILE A 13 -8.03 -16.33 -16.95
CA ILE A 13 -8.78 -15.92 -15.75
C ILE A 13 -7.76 -15.38 -14.74
N GLN A 14 -7.70 -14.06 -14.56
CA GLN A 14 -7.00 -13.47 -13.41
C GLN A 14 -7.91 -13.59 -12.18
N VAL A 15 -7.50 -14.42 -11.22
CA VAL A 15 -8.11 -14.46 -9.89
C VAL A 15 -7.63 -13.22 -9.15
N MET A 16 -8.48 -12.22 -8.97
CA MET A 16 -8.15 -11.06 -8.12
C MET A 16 -8.08 -11.51 -6.67
N ALA A 17 -7.05 -11.08 -5.94
CA ALA A 17 -6.92 -11.32 -4.50
C ALA A 17 -8.18 -10.80 -3.78
N GLN A 18 -8.76 -11.61 -2.90
CA GLN A 18 -9.92 -11.18 -2.13
C GLN A 18 -9.49 -10.08 -1.14
N PRO A 19 -10.30 -9.03 -0.96
CA PRO A 19 -10.01 -8.01 0.05
C PRO A 19 -9.89 -8.68 1.42
N VAL A 20 -8.94 -8.22 2.22
CA VAL A 20 -8.74 -8.74 3.57
C VAL A 20 -10.00 -8.43 4.38
N ARG A 21 -10.65 -9.48 4.86
CA ARG A 21 -11.85 -9.39 5.70
C ARG A 21 -11.57 -9.99 7.06
N VAL A 22 -11.82 -9.21 8.09
CA VAL A 22 -11.73 -9.63 9.49
C VAL A 22 -13.13 -9.67 10.09
N THR A 23 -13.33 -10.60 11.02
CA THR A 23 -14.58 -10.73 11.76
C THR A 23 -14.54 -9.82 12.98
N ASP A 24 -15.69 -9.26 13.35
CA ASP A 24 -15.94 -8.64 14.65
C ASP A 24 -15.50 -9.56 15.81
N ASP A 25 -14.87 -8.99 16.84
CA ASP A 25 -14.42 -9.68 18.05
C ASP A 25 -15.55 -9.89 19.08
N GLY A 26 -16.77 -9.41 18.77
CA GLY A 26 -17.94 -9.46 19.64
C GLY A 26 -18.22 -8.16 20.38
N THR A 27 -17.37 -7.14 20.22
CA THR A 27 -17.53 -5.79 20.77
C THR A 27 -18.11 -4.79 19.76
N GLY A 28 -18.31 -5.20 18.51
CA GLY A 28 -18.71 -4.32 17.42
C GLY A 28 -17.53 -3.84 16.56
N MET A 29 -16.31 -4.34 16.82
CA MET A 29 -15.09 -3.96 16.13
C MET A 29 -14.21 -5.20 15.89
N PRO A 30 -13.33 -5.19 14.88
CA PRO A 30 -12.33 -6.24 14.73
C PRO A 30 -11.01 -5.89 15.46
N ASP A 31 -10.35 -6.93 15.99
CA ASP A 31 -8.93 -6.83 16.35
C ASP A 31 -8.08 -6.66 15.10
N ILE A 32 -7.07 -5.77 15.17
CA ILE A 32 -6.10 -5.55 14.11
C ILE A 32 -4.70 -5.30 14.72
N PRO A 33 -3.61 -5.80 14.09
CA PRO A 33 -3.60 -6.70 12.94
C PRO A 33 -3.99 -8.15 13.33
N LYS A 34 -4.76 -8.82 12.48
CA LYS A 34 -5.20 -10.21 12.68
C LYS A 34 -5.11 -10.99 11.38
N ALA A 35 -4.71 -12.26 11.43
CA ALA A 35 -4.83 -13.12 10.26
C ALA A 35 -6.27 -13.09 9.68
N PRO A 36 -6.45 -13.05 8.35
CA PRO A 36 -5.46 -13.28 7.30
C PRO A 36 -4.79 -12.01 6.75
N CYS A 37 -4.72 -10.90 7.49
CA CYS A 37 -3.99 -9.71 7.03
C CYS A 37 -2.55 -10.09 6.67
N THR A 38 -2.12 -9.74 5.46
CA THR A 38 -0.71 -9.75 5.06
C THR A 38 -0.34 -8.32 4.69
N TYR A 39 0.73 -7.80 5.28
CA TYR A 39 1.31 -6.55 4.80
C TYR A 39 2.35 -6.89 3.75
N ARG A 40 2.26 -6.24 2.60
CA ARG A 40 3.30 -6.33 1.59
C ARG A 40 4.32 -5.22 1.82
N SER A 41 5.57 -5.54 1.51
CA SER A 41 6.62 -4.56 1.30
C SER A 41 6.16 -3.45 0.35
N CYS A 42 6.90 -2.37 0.47
CA CYS A 42 6.76 -1.14 -0.25
C CYS A 42 6.98 -1.38 -1.76
N ALA A 43 6.63 -0.41 -2.61
CA ALA A 43 6.91 -0.50 -4.04
C ALA A 43 8.42 -0.72 -4.34
N THR A 44 9.28 -0.33 -3.40
CA THR A 44 10.71 -0.58 -3.39
C THR A 44 11.10 -1.66 -2.37
N PRO A 45 12.06 -2.55 -2.69
CA PRO A 45 12.61 -3.50 -1.73
C PRO A 45 13.18 -2.81 -0.49
N TRP A 46 13.34 -3.56 0.60
CA TRP A 46 14.24 -3.15 1.67
C TRP A 46 15.69 -3.40 1.26
N TYR A 47 16.63 -2.70 1.86
CA TYR A 47 18.04 -2.82 1.51
C TYR A 47 18.94 -3.03 2.72
N ILE A 48 19.96 -3.87 2.55
CA ILE A 48 21.21 -3.79 3.31
C ILE A 48 22.24 -3.18 2.37
N ILE A 49 22.88 -2.10 2.82
CA ILE A 49 23.86 -1.32 2.05
C ILE A 49 25.11 -1.11 2.90
N ASP A 50 24.91 -0.58 4.11
CA ASP A 50 26.01 -0.26 5.01
C ASP A 50 26.69 -1.53 5.51
N GLY A 51 28.02 -1.56 5.41
CA GLY A 51 28.83 -2.73 5.76
C GLY A 51 29.10 -3.70 4.61
N LEU A 52 28.56 -3.43 3.41
CA LEU A 52 28.84 -4.20 2.19
C LEU A 52 29.96 -3.57 1.35
N PRO A 53 30.58 -4.33 0.41
CA PRO A 53 31.53 -3.77 -0.55
C PRO A 53 30.91 -2.62 -1.37
N PRO A 54 31.70 -1.60 -1.76
CA PRO A 54 31.20 -0.48 -2.54
C PRO A 54 30.46 -0.92 -3.81
N GLY A 55 29.26 -0.37 -4.04
CA GLY A 55 28.43 -0.70 -5.19
C GLY A 55 27.65 -2.02 -5.07
N SER A 56 27.69 -2.69 -3.91
CA SER A 56 26.89 -3.87 -3.62
C SER A 56 25.74 -3.53 -2.68
N THR A 57 24.59 -4.18 -2.90
CA THR A 57 23.42 -4.14 -2.01
C THR A 57 22.88 -5.55 -1.82
N ILE A 58 22.13 -5.77 -0.75
CA ILE A 58 21.21 -6.91 -0.65
C ILE A 58 19.80 -6.33 -0.69
N GLU A 59 19.07 -6.61 -1.77
CA GLU A 59 17.67 -6.24 -1.94
C GLU A 59 16.79 -7.28 -1.27
N ILE A 60 15.79 -6.85 -0.51
CA ILE A 60 14.93 -7.73 0.28
C ILE A 60 13.47 -7.45 -0.07
N ASP A 61 12.82 -8.42 -0.71
CA ASP A 61 11.37 -8.42 -0.86
C ASP A 61 10.74 -9.03 0.40
N VAL A 62 10.17 -8.17 1.24
CA VAL A 62 9.62 -8.53 2.56
C VAL A 62 8.13 -8.78 2.47
N VAL A 63 7.67 -9.93 2.97
CA VAL A 63 6.23 -10.21 3.14
C VAL A 63 5.94 -10.51 4.60
N TRP A 64 5.06 -9.73 5.21
CA TRP A 64 4.63 -9.93 6.58
C TRP A 64 3.41 -10.85 6.58
N SER A 65 3.49 -11.91 7.37
CA SER A 65 2.49 -12.95 7.41
C SER A 65 2.35 -13.53 8.81
N ALA A 66 1.35 -14.40 9.00
CA ALA A 66 1.13 -15.09 10.26
C ALA A 66 0.98 -14.16 11.46
N PHE A 67 0.29 -13.02 11.26
CA PHE A 67 -0.06 -12.13 12.37
C PHE A 67 -0.93 -12.86 13.38
N ASP A 68 -0.43 -12.91 14.61
CA ASP A 68 -1.15 -13.42 15.76
C ASP A 68 -1.08 -12.39 16.89
N CYS A 69 -2.21 -11.72 17.08
CA CYS A 69 -2.47 -10.87 18.22
C CYS A 69 -3.15 -11.66 19.36
N GLY A 70 -3.85 -12.77 19.05
CA GLY A 70 -4.70 -13.48 20.01
C GLY A 70 -3.93 -14.26 21.09
N SER A 71 -2.74 -14.77 20.77
CA SER A 71 -1.92 -15.50 21.74
C SER A 71 -1.16 -14.60 22.71
N SER A 72 -0.93 -13.34 22.37
CA SER A 72 -0.28 -12.36 23.25
C SER A 72 -1.20 -11.91 24.39
N GLY A 73 -2.52 -12.00 24.20
CA GLY A 73 -3.54 -11.59 25.16
C GLY A 73 -3.75 -10.06 25.25
N HIS A 74 -3.13 -9.27 24.36
CA HIS A 74 -3.16 -7.81 24.40
C HIS A 74 -3.58 -7.20 23.05
N CYS A 75 -4.69 -7.66 22.49
CA CYS A 75 -5.37 -6.98 21.38
C CYS A 75 -6.40 -6.00 21.91
N GLY A 76 -6.46 -4.79 21.36
CA GLY A 76 -7.49 -3.81 21.70
C GLY A 76 -7.43 -3.35 23.16
N MET A 77 -6.26 -3.38 23.80
CA MET A 77 -6.13 -2.93 25.19
C MET A 77 -6.21 -1.40 25.23
N PRO A 78 -7.06 -0.77 26.08
CA PRO A 78 -7.14 0.68 26.14
C PRO A 78 -5.77 1.31 26.48
N GLY A 79 -5.32 2.29 25.69
CA GLY A 79 -4.02 2.93 25.89
C GLY A 79 -3.35 3.44 24.61
N GLY A 80 -2.03 3.25 24.55
CA GLY A 80 -1.20 3.64 23.42
C GLY A 80 -0.85 5.13 23.34
N SER A 81 0.13 5.44 22.50
CA SER A 81 0.62 6.79 22.23
C SER A 81 -0.46 7.69 21.60
N LEU A 82 -1.45 7.10 20.92
CA LEU A 82 -2.54 7.80 20.23
C LEU A 82 -3.84 7.88 21.07
N GLY A 83 -3.86 7.29 22.27
CA GLY A 83 -4.96 7.40 23.22
C GLY A 83 -6.20 6.55 22.92
N GLY A 84 -6.13 5.66 21.92
CA GLY A 84 -7.14 4.64 21.65
C GLY A 84 -6.76 3.31 22.28
N GLU A 85 -6.19 2.42 21.47
CA GLU A 85 -5.87 1.05 21.89
C GLU A 85 -4.43 0.68 21.54
N THR A 86 -3.89 -0.26 22.30
CA THR A 86 -2.63 -0.95 22.05
C THR A 86 -2.93 -2.37 21.58
N ASN A 87 -2.19 -2.80 20.55
CA ASN A 87 -2.30 -4.14 19.98
C ASN A 87 -0.91 -4.77 19.92
N ASP A 88 -0.65 -5.75 20.79
CA ASP A 88 0.58 -6.54 20.77
C ASP A 88 0.39 -7.78 19.89
N TRP A 89 1.32 -8.01 18.98
CA TRP A 89 1.24 -9.10 18.02
C TRP A 89 2.58 -9.75 17.77
N THR A 90 2.52 -10.97 17.24
CA THR A 90 3.65 -11.66 16.64
C THR A 90 3.39 -11.83 15.15
N ALA A 91 4.45 -11.88 14.35
CA ALA A 91 4.36 -12.13 12.91
C ALA A 91 5.63 -12.82 12.39
N ILE A 92 5.62 -13.20 11.12
CA ILE A 92 6.79 -13.69 10.39
C ILE A 92 7.07 -12.76 9.23
N LEU A 93 8.29 -12.22 9.20
CA LEU A 93 8.86 -11.56 8.03
C LEU A 93 9.49 -12.61 7.12
N ASN A 94 8.92 -12.81 5.94
CA ASN A 94 9.54 -13.62 4.90
C ASN A 94 10.46 -12.70 4.09
N LEU A 95 11.77 -12.85 4.27
CA LEU A 95 12.82 -12.03 3.68
C LEU A 95 13.37 -12.76 2.46
N ASN A 96 12.97 -12.35 1.26
CA ASN A 96 13.55 -12.86 0.01
C ASN A 96 14.70 -11.93 -0.40
N MET A 97 15.93 -12.33 -0.13
CA MET A 97 17.13 -11.52 -0.25
C MET A 97 17.91 -11.87 -1.52
N ASN A 98 18.33 -10.87 -2.28
CA ASN A 98 19.20 -11.04 -3.45
C ASN A 98 20.32 -10.00 -3.45
N GLY A 99 21.56 -10.44 -3.66
CA GLY A 99 22.73 -9.58 -3.71
C GLY A 99 22.97 -8.99 -5.09
N THR A 100 23.52 -7.77 -5.10
CA THR A 100 23.95 -7.04 -6.30
C THR A 100 25.47 -6.76 -6.23
N GLY A 101 26.05 -6.23 -7.32
CA GLY A 101 27.47 -5.87 -7.35
C GLY A 101 28.38 -7.08 -7.11
N ASP A 102 29.29 -6.96 -6.14
CA ASP A 102 30.21 -8.04 -5.75
C ASP A 102 29.49 -9.20 -5.05
N LEU A 103 28.23 -8.99 -4.64
CA LEU A 103 27.35 -10.03 -4.11
C LEU A 103 26.41 -10.61 -5.17
N ALA A 104 26.65 -10.36 -6.46
CA ALA A 104 25.86 -10.96 -7.53
C ALA A 104 25.86 -12.50 -7.40
N GLY A 105 24.68 -13.09 -7.29
CA GLY A 105 24.48 -14.53 -7.06
C GLY A 105 24.25 -14.91 -5.59
N PHE A 106 24.43 -13.99 -4.64
CA PHE A 106 23.92 -14.17 -3.28
C PHE A 106 22.39 -14.20 -3.31
N SER A 107 21.80 -15.23 -2.72
CA SER A 107 20.35 -15.34 -2.57
C SER A 107 20.02 -16.11 -1.30
N ARG A 108 19.12 -15.56 -0.47
CA ARG A 108 18.66 -16.18 0.77
C ARG A 108 17.17 -15.96 0.95
N GLN A 109 16.51 -16.98 1.49
CA GLN A 109 15.15 -16.86 1.98
C GLN A 109 15.15 -17.11 3.48
N ILE A 110 14.76 -16.11 4.25
CA ILE A 110 14.78 -16.15 5.72
C ILE A 110 13.37 -15.88 6.23
N ASN A 111 12.89 -16.74 7.11
CA ASN A 111 11.67 -16.48 7.87
C ASN A 111 12.08 -15.97 9.24
N LEU A 112 11.95 -14.67 9.46
CA LEU A 112 12.31 -14.00 10.71
C LEU A 112 11.05 -13.79 11.57
N PRO A 113 10.90 -14.48 12.71
CA PRO A 113 9.87 -14.17 13.67
C PRO A 113 10.10 -12.77 14.26
N VAL A 114 9.03 -12.01 14.39
CA VAL A 114 9.04 -10.68 14.99
C VAL A 114 7.96 -10.56 16.05
N ASN A 115 8.23 -9.75 17.06
CA ASN A 115 7.22 -9.21 17.98
C ASN A 115 6.98 -7.76 17.59
N GLY A 116 5.77 -7.27 17.80
CA GLY A 116 5.47 -5.88 17.59
C GLY A 116 4.26 -5.39 18.36
N GLN A 117 4.13 -4.08 18.38
CA GLN A 117 3.02 -3.34 18.97
C GLN A 117 2.62 -2.24 18.01
N ASN A 118 1.32 -2.07 17.78
CA ASN A 118 0.79 -0.85 17.20
C ASN A 118 -0.22 -0.18 18.12
N ASP A 119 -0.19 1.14 18.13
CA ASP A 119 -1.10 1.99 18.89
C ASP A 119 -2.06 2.67 17.93
N THR A 120 -3.36 2.61 18.22
CA THR A 120 -4.41 3.22 17.40
C THR A 120 -5.02 4.42 18.10
N ALA A 121 -5.48 5.41 17.32
CA ALA A 121 -6.33 6.47 17.83
C ALA A 121 -7.73 5.91 18.20
N PRO A 122 -8.50 6.61 19.05
CA PRO A 122 -9.86 6.19 19.40
C PRO A 122 -10.73 5.90 18.18
N ARG A 123 -11.41 4.76 18.20
CA ARG A 123 -12.26 4.27 17.09
C ARG A 123 -13.73 4.45 17.44
N ALA A 124 -14.56 4.82 16.46
CA ALA A 124 -16.01 4.92 16.63
C ALA A 124 -16.69 3.66 16.07
N ALA A 125 -17.71 3.12 16.75
CA ALA A 125 -18.46 1.95 16.30
C ALA A 125 -19.44 2.27 15.14
N THR A 126 -18.93 2.88 14.07
CA THR A 126 -19.66 3.21 12.85
C THR A 126 -19.33 2.20 11.75
N PRO A 127 -20.22 2.01 10.74
CA PRO A 127 -19.96 1.10 9.63
C PRO A 127 -18.73 1.45 8.80
N VAL A 128 -18.29 2.71 8.80
CA VAL A 128 -17.01 3.14 8.24
C VAL A 128 -16.24 3.86 9.35
N GLN A 129 -14.98 3.49 9.52
CA GLN A 129 -14.08 4.04 10.53
C GLN A 129 -12.76 4.38 9.87
N MET A 130 -12.19 5.52 10.24
CA MET A 130 -10.86 5.96 9.82
C MET A 130 -10.18 6.50 11.06
N PHE A 131 -8.98 6.00 11.35
CA PHE A 131 -8.23 6.36 12.54
C PHE A 131 -6.73 6.22 12.29
N ASP A 132 -5.97 7.08 12.94
CA ASP A 132 -4.52 7.03 12.93
C ASP A 132 -4.03 5.75 13.62
N ASN A 133 -2.91 5.22 13.12
CA ASN A 133 -2.21 4.09 13.68
C ASN A 133 -0.71 4.43 13.77
N ASP A 134 0.00 3.84 14.72
CA ASP A 134 1.45 4.01 14.86
C ASP A 134 2.06 2.64 15.14
N LEU A 135 3.00 2.21 14.30
CA LEU A 135 3.82 1.05 14.62
C LEU A 135 4.79 1.48 15.73
N PHE A 136 4.39 1.24 16.98
CA PHE A 136 5.13 1.69 18.14
C PHE A 136 6.43 0.91 18.33
N GLN A 137 6.40 -0.40 18.13
CA GLN A 137 7.61 -1.23 18.15
C GLN A 137 7.46 -2.43 17.20
N MET A 138 8.57 -2.83 16.61
CA MET A 138 8.77 -4.15 16.02
C MET A 138 10.23 -4.54 16.18
N ASP A 139 10.49 -5.75 16.63
CA ASP A 139 11.84 -6.31 16.67
C ASP A 139 11.84 -7.81 16.33
N GLY A 140 12.92 -8.24 15.68
CA GLY A 140 13.21 -9.64 15.43
C GLY A 140 14.70 -9.88 15.23
N ALA A 141 15.16 -11.05 15.63
CA ALA A 141 16.56 -11.43 15.51
C ALA A 141 16.71 -12.90 15.08
N LEU A 142 17.68 -13.14 14.19
CA LEU A 142 18.13 -14.45 13.76
C LEU A 142 19.60 -14.63 14.12
N PHE A 143 19.94 -15.84 14.57
CA PHE A 143 21.30 -16.23 14.93
C PHE A 143 21.66 -17.56 14.27
N GLY A 144 22.92 -17.70 13.84
CA GLY A 144 23.46 -18.96 13.34
C GLY A 144 22.99 -19.35 11.93
N ASP A 145 22.57 -18.37 11.13
CA ASP A 145 22.36 -18.59 9.70
C ASP A 145 23.72 -18.78 8.98
N PRO A 146 23.81 -19.65 7.96
CA PRO A 146 25.05 -19.86 7.21
C PRO A 146 25.73 -18.60 6.65
N ASP A 147 24.98 -17.54 6.35
CA ASP A 147 25.54 -16.27 5.88
C ASP A 147 25.45 -15.15 6.94
N PHE A 148 24.52 -15.24 7.90
CA PHE A 148 24.36 -14.29 8.99
C PHE A 148 24.69 -14.91 10.36
N ALA A 149 25.79 -14.47 10.98
CA ALA A 149 26.04 -14.75 12.40
C ALA A 149 24.93 -14.13 13.25
N THR A 150 24.57 -12.88 12.93
CA THR A 150 23.42 -12.18 13.48
C THR A 150 22.72 -11.39 12.38
N LEU A 151 21.39 -11.43 12.36
CA LEU A 151 20.55 -10.52 11.59
C LEU A 151 19.46 -10.00 12.52
N GLN A 152 19.37 -8.68 12.67
CA GLN A 152 18.40 -8.02 13.53
C GLN A 152 17.65 -6.97 12.73
N ILE A 153 16.32 -6.93 12.91
CA ILE A 153 15.45 -5.93 12.31
C ILE A 153 14.71 -5.24 13.44
N SER A 154 14.69 -3.92 13.41
CA SER A 154 13.92 -3.08 14.34
C SER A 154 13.14 -2.01 13.57
N ALA A 155 11.95 -1.67 14.03
CA ALA A 155 11.14 -0.56 13.50
C ALA A 155 10.25 0.02 14.60
N GLY A 156 9.77 1.24 14.39
CA GLY A 156 8.79 1.87 15.28
C GLY A 156 9.34 2.90 16.27
N ALA A 157 8.42 3.69 16.81
CA ALA A 157 8.70 4.87 17.61
C ALA A 157 9.54 4.58 18.87
N LEU A 158 9.40 3.40 19.47
CA LEU A 158 10.19 2.96 20.64
C LEU A 158 11.70 2.97 20.35
N PHE A 159 12.10 2.66 19.11
CA PHE A 159 13.50 2.66 18.69
C PHE A 159 13.94 4.00 18.09
N GLY A 160 13.10 5.04 18.18
CA GLY A 160 13.36 6.33 17.54
C GLY A 160 13.18 6.31 16.02
N LEU A 161 12.40 5.35 15.51
CA LEU A 161 12.11 5.15 14.08
C LEU A 161 10.62 5.43 13.81
N PRO A 162 10.24 6.69 13.48
CA PRO A 162 8.83 7.07 13.31
C PRO A 162 8.14 6.17 12.29
N SER A 163 6.98 5.62 12.66
CA SER A 163 6.25 4.69 11.79
C SER A 163 4.74 4.95 11.80
N PRO A 164 4.30 6.18 11.43
CA PRO A 164 2.90 6.55 11.43
C PRO A 164 2.13 5.79 10.36
N GLY A 165 0.82 5.71 10.52
CA GLY A 165 -0.08 5.01 9.62
C GLY A 165 -1.53 5.44 9.80
N GLU A 166 -2.39 4.85 9.00
CA GLU A 166 -3.84 5.04 9.08
C GLU A 166 -4.50 3.70 8.76
N THR A 167 -5.62 3.45 9.43
CA THR A 167 -6.46 2.30 9.11
C THR A 167 -7.88 2.76 8.83
N THR A 168 -8.43 2.26 7.73
CA THR A 168 -9.84 2.34 7.37
C THR A 168 -10.50 0.98 7.53
N LEU A 169 -11.61 0.94 8.28
CA LEU A 169 -12.46 -0.23 8.43
C LEU A 169 -13.81 0.03 7.78
N GLN A 170 -14.29 -0.90 6.94
CA GLN A 170 -15.63 -0.84 6.34
C GLN A 170 -16.41 -2.11 6.62
N GLN A 171 -17.50 -1.98 7.38
CA GLN A 171 -18.40 -3.07 7.71
C GLN A 171 -19.28 -3.44 6.51
N PHE A 172 -19.34 -4.73 6.19
CA PHE A 172 -20.26 -5.31 5.22
C PHE A 172 -21.58 -5.73 5.89
N PRO A 173 -22.66 -5.94 5.11
CA PRO A 173 -23.93 -6.46 5.63
C PRO A 173 -23.83 -7.81 6.33
N ASP A 174 -22.76 -8.58 6.09
CA ASP A 174 -22.49 -9.86 6.75
C ASP A 174 -21.75 -9.71 8.09
N GLY A 175 -21.51 -8.48 8.56
CA GLY A 175 -20.86 -8.16 9.83
C GLY A 175 -19.34 -8.21 9.80
N ARG A 176 -18.71 -8.60 8.67
CA ARG A 176 -17.25 -8.55 8.52
C ARG A 176 -16.79 -7.16 8.11
N PHE A 177 -15.54 -6.84 8.43
CA PHE A 177 -14.90 -5.58 8.06
C PHE A 177 -13.89 -5.80 6.93
N GLN A 178 -13.97 -5.00 5.88
CA GLN A 178 -12.82 -4.74 5.02
C GLN A 178 -11.79 -3.96 5.82
N VAL A 179 -10.54 -4.40 5.77
CA VAL A 179 -9.41 -3.67 6.32
C VAL A 179 -8.61 -3.08 5.18
N ASP A 180 -8.37 -1.78 5.28
CA ASP A 180 -7.33 -1.08 4.54
C ASP A 180 -6.45 -0.37 5.56
N SER A 181 -5.17 -0.69 5.58
CA SER A 181 -4.24 -0.15 6.56
C SER A 181 -2.89 0.07 5.93
N PHE A 182 -2.28 1.20 6.22
CA PHE A 182 -0.90 1.47 5.83
C PHE A 182 -0.06 2.00 6.97
N PHE A 183 1.26 1.87 6.84
CA PHE A 183 2.26 2.45 7.72
C PHE A 183 3.45 2.97 6.89
N ASP A 184 3.92 4.17 7.16
CA ASP A 184 5.21 4.68 6.70
C ASP A 184 6.31 4.16 7.63
N VAL A 185 6.74 2.91 7.44
CA VAL A 185 7.63 2.22 8.38
C VAL A 185 9.07 2.71 8.23
N ALA A 186 9.60 3.40 9.24
CA ALA A 186 11.04 3.55 9.41
C ALA A 186 11.63 2.31 10.09
N TYR A 187 12.69 1.74 9.51
CA TYR A 187 13.31 0.50 9.97
C TYR A 187 14.84 0.61 10.00
N ALA A 188 15.46 -0.24 10.81
CA ALA A 188 16.89 -0.47 10.84
C ALA A 188 17.19 -1.98 10.78
N ILE A 189 18.11 -2.36 9.88
CA ILE A 189 18.61 -3.72 9.71
C ILE A 189 20.08 -3.73 10.14
N ASN A 190 20.39 -4.49 11.19
CA ASN A 190 21.74 -4.72 11.68
C ASN A 190 22.16 -6.15 11.37
N PHE A 191 23.36 -6.34 10.82
CA PHE A 191 23.87 -7.68 10.53
C PHE A 191 25.36 -7.84 10.82
N VAL A 192 25.73 -9.09 11.08
CA VAL A 192 27.12 -9.56 11.13
C VAL A 192 27.19 -10.84 10.32
N GLY A 193 28.13 -10.90 9.37
CA GLY A 193 28.33 -12.07 8.52
C GLY A 193 28.88 -13.28 9.27
N ALA A 194 28.41 -14.47 8.91
CA ALA A 194 28.85 -15.72 9.49
C ALA A 194 30.28 -16.10 9.02
N PRO A 195 31.13 -16.65 9.89
CA PRO A 195 32.39 -17.26 9.47
C PRO A 195 32.17 -18.37 8.43
N GLY A 196 32.92 -18.33 7.33
CA GLY A 196 32.77 -19.26 6.20
C GLY A 196 31.55 -18.98 5.30
N GLY A 197 30.74 -17.97 5.61
CA GLY A 197 29.57 -17.55 4.83
C GLY A 197 29.93 -16.53 3.74
N SER A 198 28.98 -16.26 2.85
CA SER A 198 29.15 -15.29 1.75
C SER A 198 29.34 -13.85 2.24
N LEU A 199 28.94 -13.58 3.49
CA LEU A 199 29.07 -12.27 4.14
C LEU A 199 30.21 -12.22 5.16
N GLU A 200 31.09 -13.23 5.21
CA GLU A 200 32.18 -13.30 6.20
C GLU A 200 32.99 -12.00 6.26
N GLY A 201 33.20 -11.50 7.48
CA GLY A 201 33.96 -10.27 7.73
C GLY A 201 33.19 -8.98 7.44
N LEU A 202 31.95 -9.07 6.95
CA LEU A 202 31.07 -7.92 6.74
C LEU A 202 30.14 -7.72 7.95
N SER A 203 29.83 -6.47 8.26
CA SER A 203 28.84 -6.11 9.27
C SER A 203 28.45 -4.65 9.09
N GLY A 204 27.19 -4.33 9.38
CA GLY A 204 26.73 -2.95 9.29
C GLY A 204 25.28 -2.78 9.73
N THR A 205 24.84 -1.53 9.76
CA THR A 205 23.47 -1.16 10.10
C THR A 205 22.95 -0.23 9.02
N THR A 206 21.95 -0.68 8.27
CA THR A 206 21.25 0.14 7.27
C THR A 206 19.92 0.60 7.85
N SER A 207 19.62 1.88 7.76
CA SER A 207 18.31 2.43 8.16
C SER A 207 17.64 3.08 6.95
N SER A 208 16.33 2.89 6.82
CA SER A 208 15.53 3.48 5.75
C SER A 208 14.05 3.54 6.17
N SER A 209 13.20 4.04 5.31
CA SER A 209 11.75 4.08 5.51
C SER A 209 11.03 3.63 4.26
N CYS A 210 9.84 3.04 4.41
CA CYS A 210 8.96 2.79 3.28
C CYS A 210 7.50 2.53 3.68
N GLU A 211 6.56 2.76 2.76
CA GLU A 211 5.13 2.58 2.98
C GLU A 211 4.70 1.11 2.81
N MET A 212 4.19 0.53 3.89
CA MET A 212 3.65 -0.81 3.94
C MET A 212 2.13 -0.80 3.97
N ASN A 213 1.50 -1.73 3.26
CA ASN A 213 0.05 -1.75 3.11
C ASN A 213 -0.51 -3.17 3.36
N ALA A 214 -1.62 -3.25 4.09
CA ALA A 214 -2.47 -4.43 4.21
C ALA A 214 -3.91 -4.12 3.82
N GLY A 215 -4.50 -5.04 3.08
CA GLY A 215 -5.70 -4.75 2.34
C GLY A 215 -5.37 -4.18 0.98
N GLU A 216 -6.35 -4.25 0.09
CA GLU A 216 -6.34 -3.40 -1.09
C GLU A 216 -6.80 -2.03 -0.59
N PRO A 217 -6.16 -0.91 -0.98
CA PRO A 217 -6.61 0.41 -0.57
C PRO A 217 -8.12 0.48 -0.77
N ALA A 218 -8.86 0.63 0.32
CA ALA A 218 -10.29 0.82 0.36
C ALA A 218 -10.58 2.27 -0.04
N ASP A 219 -9.98 2.73 -1.14
CA ASP A 219 -10.48 3.85 -1.92
C ASP A 219 -11.72 3.38 -2.69
N VAL A 220 -12.69 2.80 -1.97
CA VAL A 220 -14.05 2.55 -2.45
C VAL A 220 -14.78 3.88 -2.41
N ALA A 221 -14.51 4.71 -3.40
CA ALA A 221 -15.15 5.98 -3.51
C ALA A 221 -16.63 5.81 -3.88
N GLN A 222 -17.50 6.37 -3.04
CA GLN A 222 -18.94 6.35 -3.22
C GLN A 222 -19.40 7.47 -4.15
N ALA A 223 -19.81 7.11 -5.37
CA ALA A 223 -20.49 8.06 -6.25
C ALA A 223 -22.02 8.00 -6.06
N PRO A 224 -22.73 9.13 -6.10
CA PRO A 224 -24.17 9.13 -6.32
C PRO A 224 -24.48 8.78 -7.79
N ASP A 225 -25.69 8.26 -8.05
CA ASP A 225 -26.21 8.13 -9.41
C ASP A 225 -26.32 9.53 -10.03
N ASN A 226 -25.79 9.72 -11.24
CA ASN A 226 -25.85 10.97 -11.99
C ASN A 226 -27.20 11.18 -12.70
N GLY A 227 -28.21 10.35 -12.38
CA GLY A 227 -29.55 10.41 -12.94
C GLY A 227 -29.71 9.66 -14.26
N THR A 228 -28.67 8.97 -14.71
CA THR A 228 -28.71 8.10 -15.91
C THR A 228 -28.64 6.61 -15.56
N GLY A 229 -28.70 6.25 -14.27
CA GLY A 229 -28.49 4.89 -13.78
C GLY A 229 -27.01 4.50 -13.79
N THR A 230 -26.13 5.49 -13.56
CA THR A 230 -24.67 5.32 -13.61
C THR A 230 -23.97 6.37 -12.72
N ALA A 231 -22.68 6.20 -12.42
CA ALA A 231 -21.89 7.18 -11.66
C ALA A 231 -21.17 8.17 -12.59
N ASP A 232 -20.89 9.40 -12.12
CA ASP A 232 -19.76 10.15 -12.67
C ASP A 232 -18.46 9.64 -11.98
N VAL A 233 -17.42 9.31 -12.75
CA VAL A 233 -16.08 9.00 -12.22
C VAL A 233 -15.02 9.99 -12.72
N PRO A 234 -14.04 10.38 -11.88
CA PRO A 234 -13.84 9.97 -10.50
C PRO A 234 -14.89 10.57 -9.54
N PRO A 235 -15.36 9.83 -8.51
CA PRO A 235 -16.33 10.36 -7.56
C PRO A 235 -15.77 11.58 -6.80
N PRO A 236 -16.57 12.59 -6.45
CA PRO A 236 -16.05 13.77 -5.74
C PRO A 236 -15.36 13.46 -4.41
N SER A 237 -15.78 12.40 -3.72
CA SER A 237 -15.20 11.93 -2.45
C SER A 237 -14.02 10.97 -2.63
N SER A 238 -13.61 10.69 -3.86
CA SER A 238 -12.48 9.80 -4.11
C SER A 238 -11.16 10.46 -3.74
N ILE A 239 -10.26 9.63 -3.22
CA ILE A 239 -8.86 9.94 -3.07
C ILE A 239 -8.12 8.95 -3.96
N TYR A 240 -7.10 9.41 -4.68
CA TYR A 240 -6.17 8.52 -5.37
C TYR A 240 -4.77 8.88 -4.94
N ARG A 241 -4.06 7.92 -4.37
CA ARG A 241 -2.63 8.04 -4.09
C ARG A 241 -1.86 7.65 -5.36
N GLY A 242 -0.89 8.47 -5.74
CA GLY A 242 0.03 8.11 -6.82
C GLY A 242 1.26 7.42 -6.25
N LEU A 243 2.08 6.84 -7.14
CA LEU A 243 3.39 6.33 -6.74
C LEU A 243 4.26 7.47 -6.22
N ASN A 244 5.08 7.17 -5.21
CA ASN A 244 6.07 8.10 -4.72
C ASN A 244 6.99 8.53 -5.88
N MET A 245 7.22 9.84 -5.98
CA MET A 245 8.18 10.43 -6.92
C MET A 245 9.41 10.85 -6.12
N ILE A 246 10.60 10.77 -6.73
CA ILE A 246 11.85 11.16 -6.06
C ILE A 246 12.56 12.19 -6.93
N ILE A 247 13.01 13.28 -6.30
CA ILE A 247 13.98 14.20 -6.88
C ILE A 247 15.36 13.78 -6.35
N GLU A 248 16.25 13.38 -7.26
CA GLU A 248 17.61 12.92 -6.93
C GLU A 248 18.68 13.87 -7.49
N ASP A 249 18.40 14.52 -8.61
CA ASP A 249 19.33 15.42 -9.29
C ASP A 249 19.21 16.87 -8.84
N GLY A 250 20.36 17.57 -8.78
CA GLY A 250 20.43 18.98 -8.42
C GLY A 250 20.31 19.27 -6.93
N LEU A 251 20.29 18.23 -6.09
CA LEU A 251 20.30 18.31 -4.64
C LEU A 251 21.74 18.16 -4.09
N PRO A 252 21.99 18.57 -2.83
CA PRO A 252 23.25 18.25 -2.16
C PRO A 252 23.57 16.76 -2.21
N ALA A 253 24.85 16.42 -2.27
CA ALA A 253 25.29 15.02 -2.34
C ALA A 253 24.73 14.19 -1.17
N GLY A 254 24.14 13.04 -1.50
CA GLY A 254 23.54 12.13 -0.51
C GLY A 254 22.19 12.61 0.05
N SER A 255 21.49 13.51 -0.63
CA SER A 255 20.11 13.89 -0.29
C SER A 255 19.16 13.67 -1.46
N THR A 256 17.93 13.32 -1.13
CA THR A 256 16.78 13.18 -2.03
C THR A 256 15.62 14.00 -1.49
N ILE A 257 14.62 14.27 -2.34
CA ILE A 257 13.30 14.69 -1.90
C ILE A 257 12.30 13.65 -2.37
N GLU A 258 11.67 12.96 -1.43
CA GLU A 258 10.59 12.02 -1.66
C GLU A 258 9.27 12.78 -1.71
N ILE A 259 8.42 12.46 -2.68
CA ILE A 259 7.16 13.14 -2.93
C ILE A 259 6.04 12.11 -2.94
N THR A 260 5.06 12.28 -2.06
CA THR A 260 3.87 11.45 -1.98
C THR A 260 2.68 12.19 -2.60
N PRO A 261 2.30 11.89 -3.86
CA PRO A 261 1.18 12.56 -4.52
C PRO A 261 -0.17 12.02 -4.05
N ARG A 262 -1.12 12.93 -3.78
CA ARG A 262 -2.50 12.60 -3.40
C ARG A 262 -3.49 13.45 -4.20
N PHE A 263 -4.24 12.81 -5.09
CA PHE A 263 -5.37 13.42 -5.79
C PHE A 263 -6.62 13.35 -4.93
N HIS A 264 -7.36 14.45 -4.84
CA HIS A 264 -8.62 14.52 -4.10
C HIS A 264 -9.48 15.68 -4.62
N ALA A 265 -10.67 15.86 -4.03
CA ALA A 265 -11.59 16.96 -4.36
C ALA A 265 -11.96 17.01 -5.85
N PHE A 266 -12.34 15.86 -6.41
CA PHE A 266 -12.73 15.77 -7.81
C PHE A 266 -14.00 16.55 -8.07
N THR A 267 -13.99 17.33 -9.15
CA THR A 267 -15.12 18.12 -9.61
C THR A 267 -15.29 17.98 -11.10
N CYS A 268 -16.54 18.09 -11.54
CA CYS A 268 -16.88 18.11 -12.94
C CYS A 268 -16.74 19.54 -13.48
N PRO A 269 -15.94 19.78 -14.52
CA PRO A 269 -15.77 21.12 -15.08
C PRO A 269 -16.98 21.60 -15.92
N SER A 270 -17.92 20.72 -16.28
CA SER A 270 -19.17 21.05 -16.99
C SER A 270 -20.41 20.69 -16.16
N PRO A 271 -21.60 21.26 -16.45
CA PRO A 271 -22.83 20.78 -15.79
C PRO A 271 -23.02 19.28 -16.06
N SER A 272 -23.36 18.55 -14.99
CA SER A 272 -23.61 17.09 -14.98
C SER A 272 -24.67 16.69 -16.02
N PRO A 273 -24.57 15.48 -16.62
CA PRO A 273 -23.57 14.43 -16.37
C PRO A 273 -22.20 14.73 -16.99
N CYS A 274 -21.13 14.28 -16.33
CA CYS A 274 -19.74 14.45 -16.80
C CYS A 274 -19.40 13.45 -17.90
N ALA A 275 -20.09 12.32 -17.91
CA ALA A 275 -19.87 11.26 -18.86
C ALA A 275 -20.42 11.60 -20.26
N MET A 276 -19.53 11.68 -21.24
CA MET A 276 -19.87 11.79 -22.66
C MET A 276 -19.53 10.50 -23.39
N PRO A 277 -20.31 10.04 -24.39
CA PRO A 277 -19.93 8.89 -25.20
C PRO A 277 -18.56 9.10 -25.89
N GLY A 278 -17.66 8.12 -25.81
CA GLY A 278 -16.36 8.17 -26.48
C GLY A 278 -15.22 7.46 -25.73
N GLY A 279 -14.00 7.93 -25.99
CA GLY A 279 -12.79 7.51 -25.28
C GLY A 279 -12.10 6.30 -25.91
N SER A 280 -10.88 6.05 -25.46
CA SER A 280 -10.02 4.96 -25.96
C SER A 280 -10.54 3.55 -25.64
N LEU A 281 -11.53 3.45 -24.74
CA LEU A 281 -12.17 2.18 -24.35
C LEU A 281 -13.55 1.97 -25.00
N ASN A 282 -13.95 2.83 -25.95
CA ASN A 282 -15.25 2.80 -26.65
C ASN A 282 -16.49 2.94 -25.74
N GLY A 283 -16.35 3.44 -24.52
CA GLY A 283 -17.46 3.70 -23.60
C GLY A 283 -17.71 5.19 -23.40
N GLN A 284 -17.23 5.73 -22.28
CA GLN A 284 -17.43 7.13 -21.91
C GLN A 284 -16.10 7.87 -21.68
N ILE A 285 -16.11 9.18 -21.89
CA ILE A 285 -15.08 10.14 -21.47
C ILE A 285 -15.67 10.97 -20.34
N GLU A 286 -14.95 11.07 -19.24
CA GLU A 286 -15.34 11.82 -18.04
C GLU A 286 -14.24 12.82 -17.68
N PRO A 287 -14.37 14.10 -18.05
CA PRO A 287 -13.41 15.12 -17.68
C PRO A 287 -13.55 15.46 -16.20
N PHE A 288 -12.43 15.70 -15.54
CA PHE A 288 -12.38 16.08 -14.13
C PHE A 288 -11.40 17.24 -13.89
N ALA A 289 -11.69 18.00 -12.85
CA ALA A 289 -10.71 18.82 -12.14
C ALA A 289 -10.50 18.23 -10.75
N ALA A 290 -9.28 18.26 -10.23
CA ALA A 290 -8.93 17.74 -8.92
C ALA A 290 -7.86 18.61 -8.26
N LEU A 291 -7.71 18.46 -6.95
CA LEU A 291 -6.54 18.95 -6.23
C LEU A 291 -5.51 17.82 -6.12
N VAL A 292 -4.23 18.16 -6.25
CA VAL A 292 -3.11 17.24 -6.07
C VAL A 292 -2.22 17.79 -4.98
N ASP A 293 -2.19 17.12 -3.85
CA ASP A 293 -1.21 17.39 -2.80
C ASP A 293 0.08 16.67 -3.17
N LEU A 294 1.18 17.41 -3.24
CA LEU A 294 2.53 16.90 -3.37
C LEU A 294 3.25 17.13 -2.05
N THR A 295 3.17 16.15 -1.15
CA THR A 295 3.90 16.20 0.12
C THR A 295 5.33 15.77 -0.13
N MET A 296 6.26 16.70 0.07
CA MET A 296 7.68 16.54 -0.20
C MET A 296 8.44 16.43 1.12
N GLN A 297 9.27 15.41 1.25
CA GLN A 297 10.12 15.16 2.42
C GLN A 297 11.58 15.00 1.99
N GLY A 298 12.46 15.81 2.57
CA GLY A 298 13.90 15.77 2.30
C GLY A 298 14.63 14.72 3.14
N THR A 299 15.65 14.09 2.54
CA THR A 299 16.56 13.14 3.20
C THR A 299 17.99 13.70 3.31
N GLY A 300 18.88 13.00 4.00
CA GLY A 300 20.29 13.39 4.12
C GLY A 300 20.47 14.81 4.69
N SER A 301 21.19 15.68 3.99
CA SER A 301 21.36 17.09 4.41
C SER A 301 20.07 17.93 4.37
N LEU A 302 19.03 17.42 3.71
CA LEU A 302 17.69 18.01 3.68
C LEU A 302 16.75 17.36 4.70
N ALA A 303 17.25 16.49 5.58
CA ALA A 303 16.46 15.91 6.67
C ALA A 303 15.80 17.01 7.49
N GLY A 304 14.47 16.95 7.62
CA GLY A 304 13.64 17.98 8.27
C GLY A 304 13.00 18.98 7.30
N PHE A 305 13.34 18.95 6.01
CA PHE A 305 12.53 19.62 4.99
C PHE A 305 11.24 18.85 4.79
N VAL A 306 10.10 19.48 5.13
CA VAL A 306 8.77 18.96 4.82
C VAL A 306 7.94 20.09 4.23
N ARG A 307 7.39 19.87 3.03
CA ARG A 307 6.54 20.84 2.33
C ARG A 307 5.46 20.15 1.54
N THR A 308 4.21 20.58 1.71
CA THR A 308 3.12 20.19 0.81
C THR A 308 2.83 21.33 -0.17
N ILE A 309 2.84 21.01 -1.46
CA ILE A 309 2.34 21.90 -2.51
C ILE A 309 0.99 21.36 -2.98
N VAL A 310 -0.01 22.23 -3.09
CA VAL A 310 -1.31 21.88 -3.66
C VAL A 310 -1.38 22.41 -5.08
N LEU A 311 -1.59 21.51 -6.03
CA LEU A 311 -1.79 21.85 -7.45
C LEU A 311 -3.24 21.63 -7.84
N ILE A 312 -3.70 22.37 -8.84
CA ILE A 312 -4.96 22.08 -9.54
C ILE A 312 -4.61 21.24 -10.76
N SER A 313 -5.21 20.06 -10.86
CA SER A 313 -5.07 19.16 -12.00
C SER A 313 -6.37 19.11 -12.79
N GLN A 314 -6.25 19.00 -14.11
CA GLN A 314 -7.37 18.71 -15.01
C GLN A 314 -7.00 17.49 -15.84
N GLY A 315 -7.97 16.61 -16.07
CA GLY A 315 -7.75 15.39 -16.84
C GLY A 315 -9.06 14.79 -17.32
N GLU A 316 -8.96 13.61 -17.92
CA GLU A 316 -10.10 12.83 -18.36
C GLU A 316 -9.91 11.36 -17.99
N VAL A 317 -11.02 10.68 -17.72
CA VAL A 317 -11.10 9.23 -17.53
C VAL A 317 -11.85 8.64 -18.71
N HIS A 318 -11.31 7.57 -19.29
CA HIS A 318 -12.02 6.79 -20.30
C HIS A 318 -12.58 5.52 -19.65
N SER A 319 -13.85 5.20 -19.85
CA SER A 319 -14.43 3.95 -19.37
C SER A 319 -14.84 3.06 -20.55
N ALA A 320 -14.84 1.75 -20.35
CA ALA A 320 -15.49 0.81 -21.27
C ALA A 320 -17.03 1.04 -21.28
N PRO A 321 -17.77 0.50 -22.28
CA PRO A 321 -19.22 0.56 -22.29
C PRO A 321 -19.83 0.03 -20.99
N ARG A 322 -20.82 0.75 -20.48
CA ARG A 322 -21.57 0.38 -19.29
C ARG A 322 -22.79 -0.46 -19.70
N VAL A 323 -22.96 -1.63 -19.07
CA VAL A 323 -24.04 -2.57 -19.41
C VAL A 323 -25.25 -2.27 -18.55
N PHE A 324 -26.33 -1.80 -19.18
CA PHE A 324 -27.65 -1.69 -18.56
C PHE A 324 -28.45 -2.99 -18.80
N PRO A 325 -29.32 -3.42 -17.87
CA PRO A 325 -29.80 -2.75 -16.65
C PRO A 325 -29.21 -3.35 -15.36
N ASP A 326 -28.00 -3.92 -15.43
CA ASP A 326 -27.47 -4.69 -14.32
C ASP A 326 -27.36 -3.83 -13.08
N THR A 327 -27.86 -4.38 -11.97
CA THR A 327 -27.70 -3.73 -10.69
C THR A 327 -26.22 -3.59 -10.39
N VAL A 328 -25.38 -4.58 -10.72
CA VAL A 328 -23.92 -4.51 -10.56
C VAL A 328 -23.22 -4.25 -11.91
N GLN A 329 -22.61 -3.08 -12.13
CA GLN A 329 -21.84 -2.78 -13.34
C GLN A 329 -20.35 -2.82 -13.06
N THR A 330 -19.61 -3.73 -13.69
CA THR A 330 -18.14 -3.72 -13.70
C THR A 330 -17.61 -3.28 -15.05
N PHE A 331 -16.74 -2.27 -15.08
CA PHE A 331 -16.14 -1.77 -16.32
C PHE A 331 -14.69 -1.35 -16.14
N ALA A 332 -13.89 -1.52 -17.19
CA ALA A 332 -12.51 -1.05 -17.23
C ALA A 332 -12.47 0.47 -17.34
N THR A 333 -11.49 1.09 -16.68
CA THR A 333 -11.19 2.51 -16.87
C THR A 333 -9.74 2.70 -17.31
N GLY A 334 -9.52 3.71 -18.15
CA GLY A 334 -8.24 4.14 -18.71
C GLY A 334 -7.72 5.38 -18.01
N LEU A 335 -7.87 5.44 -16.68
CA LEU A 335 -7.12 6.39 -15.87
C LEU A 335 -5.62 6.17 -16.11
N PRO A 336 -4.77 7.22 -16.04
CA PRO A 336 -3.31 7.05 -16.06
C PRO A 336 -2.80 6.19 -14.87
N PHE A 337 -3.66 5.95 -13.88
CA PHE A 337 -3.52 4.95 -12.83
C PHE A 337 -4.56 3.86 -13.10
N LYS A 338 -4.19 2.57 -13.13
CA LYS A 338 -5.14 1.51 -13.51
C LYS A 338 -6.33 1.52 -12.54
N ALA A 339 -7.58 1.41 -13.00
CA ALA A 339 -8.73 1.39 -12.10
C ALA A 339 -9.88 0.55 -12.68
N SER A 340 -10.60 -0.16 -11.81
CA SER A 340 -11.74 -1.00 -12.15
C SER A 340 -12.92 -0.59 -11.27
N CYS A 341 -14.05 -0.18 -11.84
CA CYS A 341 -15.22 0.25 -11.04
C CYS A 341 -16.29 -0.87 -10.98
N SER A 342 -17.02 -1.01 -9.86
CA SER A 342 -18.13 -1.96 -9.70
C SER A 342 -19.33 -1.32 -8.98
N ALA A 343 -20.45 -1.09 -9.67
CA ALA A 343 -21.58 -0.27 -9.17
C ALA A 343 -22.82 -1.11 -8.86
N THR A 344 -23.36 -1.16 -7.63
CA THR A 344 -24.64 -1.86 -7.27
C THR A 344 -25.84 -0.90 -7.13
N LEU A 345 -26.84 -0.91 -8.02
CA LEU A 345 -28.06 -0.10 -8.00
C LEU A 345 -29.16 -0.71 -7.11
N ILE A 346 -29.14 -0.43 -5.80
CA ILE A 346 -30.33 -0.51 -4.93
C ILE A 346 -30.27 0.59 -3.86
N SER A 347 -30.78 1.80 -4.12
CA SER A 347 -30.99 2.88 -3.11
C SER A 347 -29.81 3.22 -2.15
N THR A 348 -28.60 2.75 -2.42
CA THR A 348 -27.39 2.93 -1.61
C THR A 348 -26.20 3.28 -2.51
N PRO A 349 -25.17 3.94 -1.96
CA PRO A 349 -24.08 4.56 -2.72
C PRO A 349 -23.20 3.58 -3.53
N LEU A 350 -22.60 4.10 -4.63
CA LEU A 350 -21.81 3.35 -5.63
C LEU A 350 -20.39 3.01 -5.12
N SER A 351 -19.59 2.24 -5.85
CA SER A 351 -18.22 1.86 -5.46
C SER A 351 -17.28 1.87 -6.67
N CYS A 352 -16.16 2.57 -6.57
CA CYS A 352 -15.08 2.61 -7.59
C CYS A 352 -13.78 2.10 -6.97
N ARG A 353 -12.88 1.43 -7.71
CA ARG A 353 -11.60 0.89 -7.19
C ARG A 353 -10.41 1.27 -8.08
N SER A 354 -9.25 1.53 -7.50
CA SER A 354 -7.97 1.77 -8.20
C SER A 354 -6.97 0.61 -8.02
N GLU A 355 -6.06 0.43 -8.97
CA GLU A 355 -4.93 -0.52 -9.01
C GLU A 355 -3.66 0.22 -9.47
N HIS A 356 -2.54 0.07 -8.77
CA HIS A 356 -1.33 0.86 -9.06
C HIS A 356 -0.34 0.11 -9.96
N ASN A 357 0.10 0.77 -11.04
CA ASN A 357 1.34 0.44 -11.77
C ASN A 357 1.67 1.57 -12.78
N MET A 358 2.81 2.24 -12.59
CA MET A 358 3.48 2.99 -13.66
C MET A 358 5.00 2.89 -13.51
N ALA A 359 5.66 2.50 -14.60
CA ALA A 359 7.09 2.71 -14.82
C ALA A 359 7.23 3.88 -15.80
N CYS A 360 7.96 4.93 -15.41
CA CYS A 360 8.31 6.03 -16.31
C CYS A 360 9.42 5.57 -17.27
N HIS A 361 9.09 5.40 -18.55
CA HIS A 361 10.11 5.32 -19.60
C HIS A 361 10.41 6.72 -20.15
N HIS A 362 11.57 7.28 -19.79
CA HIS A 362 12.18 8.34 -20.56
C HIS A 362 12.65 7.78 -21.91
N ARG A 363 12.05 8.25 -23.01
CA ARG A 363 12.71 8.23 -24.31
C ARG A 363 13.49 9.54 -24.45
N ALA A 364 14.79 9.41 -24.70
CA ALA A 364 15.64 10.49 -25.21
C ALA A 364 15.20 10.93 -26.61
#